data_AF-A0A6C1QMA6-F1
#
_entry.id   AF-A0A6C1QMA6-F1
#
_cell.length_a   1.000
_cell.length_b   1.000
_cell.length_c   1.000
_cell.angle_alpha   90.00
_cell.angle_beta   90.00
_cell.angle_gamma   90.00
#
_symmetry.space_group_name_H-M   'P 1'
#
loop_
_entity.id
_entity.type
_entity.pdbx_description
1 polymer ?
#
loop_
_entity_poly.entity_id
_entity_poly.type
_entity_poly.pdbx_seq_one_letter_code
_entity_poly.pdbx_strand_id
1 'polypeptide(L)' 'MAQTLFYIILAILVLDFLFDRLLDYLNSTRWSNELPGELKGIYDEDKYRKSQNYLKENMRFGLLTSGLSFILIIA' A
#
# COMPACT_ATOMS: atom_id res chain seq x y z
N MET A 1 31.41 16.16 -4.79
CA MET A 1 30.30 16.13 -5.76
C MET A 1 29.58 14.78 -5.77
N ALA A 2 30.27 13.65 -6.00
CA ALA A 2 29.63 12.33 -6.02
C ALA A 2 28.87 11.99 -4.72
N GLN A 3 29.43 12.29 -3.55
CA GLN A 3 28.77 12.05 -2.25
C GLN A 3 27.49 12.88 -2.08
N THR A 4 27.50 14.14 -2.49
CA THR A 4 26.32 15.01 -2.44
C THR A 4 25.20 14.46 -3.33
N LEU A 5 25.53 14.05 -4.55
CA LEU A 5 24.57 13.47 -5.48
C LEU A 5 24.02 12.14 -4.95
N PHE A 6 24.88 11.29 -4.38
CA PHE A 6 24.49 10.03 -3.76
C PHE A 6 23.44 10.24 -2.66
N TYR A 7 23.68 11.17 -1.72
CA TYR A 7 22.72 11.44 -0.65
C TYR A 7 21.42 12.08 -1.15
N ILE A 8 21.45 12.87 -2.22
CA ILE A 8 20.23 13.40 -2.84
C ILE A 8 19.38 12.25 -3.41
N ILE A 9 20.00 11.32 -4.14
CA ILE A 9 19.30 10.16 -4.71
C ILE A 9 18.71 9.30 -3.58
N LEU A 10 19.49 9.03 -2.54
CA LEU A 10 19.04 8.28 -1.38
C LEU A 10 17.85 8.95 -0.69
N ALA A 11 17.91 10.27 -0.49
CA ALA A 11 16.81 11.01 0.12
C ALA A 11 15.53 10.96 -0.73
N ILE A 12 15.63 11.09 -2.05
CA ILE A 12 14.48 10.97 -2.95
C ILE A 12 13.86 9.57 -2.83
N LEU A 13 14.67 8.52 -2.87
CA LEU A 13 14.21 7.14 -2.77
C LEU A 13 13.53 6.83 -1.43
N VAL A 14 14.07 7.37 -0.32
CA VAL A 14 13.45 7.24 1.00
C VAL A 14 12.12 7.98 1.07
N LEU A 15 12.05 9.21 0.57
CA LEU A 15 10.83 10.00 0.58
C LEU A 15 9.73 9.38 -0.28
N ASP A 16 10.09 8.87 -1.46
CA ASP A 16 9.19 8.15 -2.36
C ASP A 16 8.57 6.92 -1.68
N PHE A 17 9.41 6.05 -1.09
CA PHE A 17 8.94 4.88 -0.36
C PHE A 17 8.02 5.23 0.83
N LEU A 18 8.38 6.26 1.61
CA LEU A 18 7.56 6.70 2.74
C LEU A 18 6.21 7.27 2.27
N PHE A 19 6.20 8.01 1.16
CA PHE A 19 4.99 8.61 0.62
C PHE A 19 4.03 7.54 0.09
N ASP A 20 4.53 6.56 -0.66
CA ASP A 20 3.72 5.43 -1.12
C ASP A 20 3.14 4.65 0.06
N ARG A 21 3.96 4.40 1.09
CA ARG A 21 3.50 3.71 2.30
C ARG A 21 2.41 4.48 3.03
N LEU A 22 2.51 5.82 3.08
CA LEU A 22 1.48 6.67 3.65
C LEU A 22 0.18 6.59 2.84
N LEU A 23 0.26 6.65 1.51
CA LEU A 23 -0.91 6.54 0.64
C LEU A 23 -1.59 5.18 0.77
N ASP A 24 -0.84 4.09 0.79
CA ASP A 24 -1.38 2.75 1.01
C ASP A 24 -2.11 2.64 2.35
N TYR A 25 -1.49 3.18 3.41
CA TYR A 25 -2.11 3.23 4.72
C TYR A 25 -3.44 3.99 4.68
N LEU A 26 -3.44 5.21 4.14
CA LEU A 26 -4.65 6.02 4.02
C LEU A 26 -5.73 5.32 3.18
N ASN A 27 -5.36 4.68 2.07
CA ASN A 27 -6.28 3.91 1.25
C ASN A 27 -6.94 2.77 2.03
N SER A 28 -6.15 2.04 2.82
CA SER A 28 -6.68 0.93 3.63
C SER A 28 -7.66 1.36 4.71
N THR A 29 -7.53 2.59 5.23
CA THR A 29 -8.49 3.12 6.23
C THR A 29 -9.88 3.35 5.65
N ARG A 30 -10.01 3.42 4.32
CA ARG A 30 -11.29 3.65 3.63
C ARG A 30 -11.94 2.37 3.13
N TRP A 31 -11.29 1.22 3.26
CA TRP A 31 -11.90 -0.05 2.87
C TRP A 31 -13.07 -0.40 3.77
N SER A 32 -14.20 -0.72 3.14
CA SER A 32 -15.42 -1.16 3.81
C SER A 32 -15.86 -2.49 3.26
N ASN A 33 -16.19 -3.40 4.18
CA ASN A 33 -16.79 -4.69 3.86
C ASN A 33 -18.27 -4.57 3.47
N GLU A 34 -18.86 -3.40 3.64
CA GLU A 34 -20.24 -3.12 3.26
C GLU A 34 -20.30 -2.70 1.79
N LEU A 35 -21.20 -3.31 1.02
CA LEU A 35 -21.38 -3.01 -0.38
C LEU A 35 -22.08 -1.63 -0.53
N PRO A 36 -21.46 -0.65 -1.22
CA PRO A 36 -22.08 0.64 -1.48
C PRO A 36 -23.42 0.49 -2.23
N GLY A 37 -24.38 1.35 -1.90
CA GLY A 37 -25.71 1.32 -2.53
C GLY A 37 -25.68 1.42 -4.05
N GLU A 38 -24.74 2.21 -4.58
CA GLU A 38 -24.51 2.41 -6.02
C GLU A 38 -24.10 1.12 -6.76
N LEU A 39 -23.55 0.14 -6.02
CA LEU A 39 -23.05 -1.12 -6.57
C LEU A 39 -24.02 -2.29 -6.33
N LYS A 40 -25.14 -2.05 -5.63
CA LYS A 40 -26.17 -3.07 -5.39
C LYS A 40 -26.83 -3.49 -6.70
N GLY A 41 -26.94 -4.80 -6.92
CA GLY A 41 -27.46 -5.38 -8.16
C GLY A 41 -26.43 -5.52 -9.28
N ILE A 42 -25.23 -4.93 -9.14
CA ILE A 42 -24.09 -5.15 -10.04
C ILE A 42 -23.16 -6.22 -9.44
N TYR A 43 -22.90 -6.11 -8.12
CA TYR A 43 -22.03 -7.03 -7.39
C TYR A 43 -22.81 -7.89 -6.39
N ASP A 44 -22.34 -9.11 -6.24
CA ASP A 44 -22.74 -10.02 -5.16
C ASP A 44 -22.06 -9.61 -3.85
N GLU A 45 -22.85 -9.46 -2.79
CA GLU A 45 -22.40 -8.93 -1.51
C GLU A 45 -21.39 -9.87 -0.81
N ASP A 46 -21.58 -11.18 -0.92
CA ASP A 46 -20.67 -12.17 -0.32
C ASP A 46 -19.34 -12.19 -1.05
N LYS A 47 -19.35 -12.11 -2.38
CA LYS A 47 -18.13 -12.01 -3.19
C LYS A 47 -17.41 -10.69 -2.95
N TYR A 48 -18.13 -9.58 -2.83
CA TYR A 48 -17.54 -8.28 -2.50
C TYR A 48 -16.81 -8.32 -1.16
N ARG A 49 -17.49 -8.79 -0.11
CA ARG A 49 -16.91 -8.94 1.23
C ARG A 49 -15.66 -9.84 1.23
N LYS A 50 -15.69 -10.95 0.47
CA LYS A 50 -14.54 -11.83 0.30
C LYS A 50 -13.36 -11.12 -0.39
N SER A 51 -13.64 -10.32 -1.41
CA SER A 51 -12.61 -9.52 -2.11
C SER A 51 -12.00 -8.46 -1.20
N GLN A 52 -12.81 -7.75 -0.41
CA GLN A 52 -12.33 -6.75 0.56
C GLN A 52 -11.42 -7.38 1.63
N ASN A 53 -11.82 -8.53 2.18
CA ASN A 53 -10.99 -9.27 3.13
C ASN A 53 -9.66 -9.72 2.50
N TYR A 54 -9.69 -10.19 1.26
CA TYR A 54 -8.47 -10.56 0.53
C TYR A 54 -7.53 -9.37 0.32
N LEU A 55 -8.06 -8.21 -0.09
CA LEU A 55 -7.30 -6.97 -0.24
C LEU A 55 -6.65 -6.56 1.08
N LYS A 56 -7.38 -6.66 2.19
CA LYS A 56 -6.89 -6.35 3.54
C LYS A 56 -5.70 -7.22 3.94
N GLU A 57 -5.79 -8.52 3.74
CA GLU A 57 -4.69 -9.43 4.07
C GLU A 57 -3.49 -9.24 3.13
N ASN A 58 -3.74 -9.07 1.83
CA ASN A 58 -2.66 -8.82 0.87
C ASN A 58 -1.93 -7.51 1.17
N MET A 59 -2.64 -6.46 1.56
CA MET A 59 -2.03 -5.20 1.97
C MET A 59 -1.12 -5.39 3.18
N ARG A 60 -1.57 -6.07 4.24
CA ARG A 60 -0.73 -6.33 5.43
C ARG A 60 0.54 -7.10 5.09
N PHE A 61 0.44 -8.07 4.19
CA PHE A 61 1.60 -8.82 3.71
C PHE A 61 2.52 -7.97 2.84
N GLY A 62 1.97 -7.25 1.86
CA GLY A 62 2.69 -6.32 1.00
C GLY A 62 3.42 -5.24 1.81
N LEU A 63 2.80 -4.80 2.91
CA LEU A 63 3.39 -3.85 3.83
C LEU A 63 4.67 -4.41 4.50
N LEU A 64 4.68 -5.68 4.88
CA LEU A 64 5.84 -6.34 5.49
C LEU A 64 6.94 -6.56 4.44
N THR A 65 6.58 -7.14 3.29
CA THR A 65 7.54 -7.49 2.25
C THR A 65 8.20 -6.27 1.64
N SER A 66 7.44 -5.19 1.38
CA SER A 66 8.01 -3.96 0.85
C SER A 66 8.99 -3.31 1.82
N GLY A 67 8.70 -3.33 3.13
CA GLY A 67 9.62 -2.85 4.16
C GLY A 67 10.92 -3.65 4.19
N LEU A 68 10.84 -4.98 4.13
CA LEU A 68 12.02 -5.84 4.08
C LEU A 68 12.85 -5.60 2.81
N SER A 69 12.20 -5.57 1.64
CA SER A 69 12.88 -5.27 0.37
C SER A 69 13.55 -3.91 0.37
N PHE A 70 12.89 -2.89 0.92
CA PHE A 70 13.45 -1.55 1.03
C PHE A 70 14.70 -1.52 1.91
N ILE A 71 14.66 -2.18 3.08
CA ILE A 71 15.83 -2.31 3.96
C ILE A 71 16.99 -2.97 3.22
N LEU A 72 16.73 -4.03 2.44
CA LEU A 72 17.77 -4.71 1.64
C LEU A 72 18.35 -3.83 0.53
N ILE A 73 17.59 -2.88 -0.02
CA ILE A 73 18.06 -1.95 -1.06
C ILE A 73 18.97 -0.87 -0.48
N ILE A 74 18.69 -0.40 0.74
CA ILE A 74 19.42 0.70 1.38
C ILE A 74 20.58 0.26 2.29
N ALA A 75 20.58 -1.00 2.74
CA ALA A 75 21.61 -1.59 3.60
C ALA A 75 22.88 -1.93 2.81
#